data_AF-A0A3B8XMB3-F1
#
_entry.id   AF-A0A3B8XMB3-F1
#
_cell.length_a   1.000
_cell.length_b   1.000
_cell.length_c   1.000
_cell.angle_alpha   90.00
_cell.angle_beta   90.00
_cell.angle_gamma   90.00
#
_symmetry.space_group_name_H-M   'P 1'
#
loop_
_entity.id
_entity.type
_entity.pdbx_description
1 polymer ?
#
loop_
_entity_poly.entity_id
_entity_poly.type
_entity_poly.pdbx_seq_one_letter_code
_entity_poly.pdbx_strand_id
1 'polypeptide(L)'
;MTEDNASNPAEGVAPETDEPIEGSQPEGSEPEEGSEVPEQQDADGEASGDGDGENEDTQGEPEAEELNFGGEKLTIPKGAIPEEVKTKLQDFAKNLEAGYTRKFQDVAEQRKQAEARLETVERLATLEGDALQTFSRGLQIKSEIERLGKIDLNALWQSSPDQARRVSDEMNRLNGEFQKITQETSRKEAEAAEARRKFTDERMAEGRQIVERQIKGFNESEVIDYVTKTHGISAEEAKTWPLNPMTAIMAHKAMLYDRMQASAKPKPAQKQAAPAKPSAPVKGKGGAGVKNPSNMTPGEMAKHLGLPG
;
A
#
# COMPACT_ATOMS: atom_id res chain seq x y z
N MET A 1 -56.25 -48.26 6.78
CA MET A 1 -55.56 -47.36 5.86
C MET A 1 -54.69 -46.46 6.74
N THR A 2 -53.51 -46.87 7.21
CA THR A 2 -52.31 -47.36 6.48
C THR A 2 -52.00 -46.39 5.33
N GLU A 3 -50.85 -45.70 5.24
CA GLU A 3 -49.44 -46.07 5.47
C GLU A 3 -48.65 -44.81 5.90
N ASP A 4 -47.83 -44.85 6.95
CA ASP A 4 -46.40 -45.23 6.93
C ASP A 4 -45.49 -44.24 6.19
N ASN A 5 -44.70 -43.47 6.96
CA ASN A 5 -43.25 -43.48 6.76
C ASN A 5 -42.55 -43.07 8.06
N ALA A 6 -42.20 -44.10 8.83
CA ALA A 6 -41.22 -44.02 9.89
C ALA A 6 -39.80 -43.99 9.29
N SER A 7 -38.95 -43.11 9.79
CA SER A 7 -37.57 -43.52 10.11
C SER A 7 -36.97 -42.57 11.16
N ASN A 8 -37.11 -42.96 12.42
CA ASN A 8 -36.10 -42.78 13.46
C ASN A 8 -34.98 -43.85 13.18
N PRO A 9 -33.79 -43.90 13.84
CA PRO A 9 -33.55 -43.56 15.24
C PRO A 9 -32.26 -42.80 15.57
N ALA A 10 -32.26 -42.32 16.81
CA ALA A 10 -31.09 -41.95 17.61
C ALA A 10 -30.07 -43.08 17.75
N GLU A 11 -28.79 -42.73 17.92
CA GLU A 11 -27.86 -43.27 18.93
C GLU A 11 -26.41 -42.84 18.61
N GLY A 12 -25.61 -42.63 19.66
CA GLY A 12 -24.15 -42.74 19.55
C GLY A 12 -23.33 -41.46 19.77
N VAL A 13 -23.47 -40.83 20.93
CA VAL A 13 -22.33 -40.09 21.51
C VAL A 13 -21.35 -41.15 22.02
N ALA A 14 -20.29 -41.40 21.26
CA ALA A 14 -19.10 -42.08 21.74
C ALA A 14 -17.99 -41.03 21.91
N PRO A 15 -17.27 -41.02 23.05
CA PRO A 15 -16.19 -40.09 23.31
C PRO A 15 -14.92 -40.57 22.61
N GLU A 16 -14.36 -39.78 21.70
CA GLU A 16 -12.98 -39.98 21.25
C GLU A 16 -12.02 -39.36 22.27
N THR A 17 -11.38 -40.28 22.97
CA THR A 17 -10.12 -40.22 23.69
C THR A 17 -9.08 -39.32 23.03
N ASP A 18 -8.62 -38.34 23.81
CA ASP A 18 -7.41 -37.56 23.59
C ASP A 18 -6.23 -38.38 24.12
N GLU A 19 -5.41 -38.95 23.24
CA GLU A 19 -4.07 -39.47 23.56
C GLU A 19 -3.00 -38.59 22.89
N PRO A 20 -1.86 -38.38 23.58
CA PRO A 20 -0.91 -37.32 23.25
C PRO A 20 0.05 -37.75 22.14
N ILE A 21 0.31 -36.85 21.18
CA ILE A 21 1.41 -37.02 20.23
C ILE A 21 2.58 -36.16 20.69
N GLU A 22 3.48 -36.83 21.39
CA GLU A 22 4.84 -36.43 21.67
C GLU A 22 5.70 -36.52 20.39
N GLY A 23 6.58 -35.53 20.18
CA GLY A 23 7.79 -35.70 19.36
C GLY A 23 7.85 -34.90 18.06
N SER A 24 8.50 -33.73 18.10
CA SER A 24 9.55 -33.35 17.14
C SER A 24 10.29 -32.09 17.61
N GLN A 25 11.49 -32.32 18.13
CA GLN A 25 12.58 -31.35 18.31
C GLN A 25 12.94 -30.68 16.97
N PRO A 26 13.59 -29.51 17.01
CA PRO A 26 14.97 -29.52 16.52
C PRO A 26 15.93 -28.80 17.47
N GLU A 27 16.99 -29.51 17.84
CA GLU A 27 18.23 -28.95 18.37
C GLU A 27 19.08 -28.33 17.26
N GLY A 28 19.74 -27.22 17.61
CA GLY A 28 21.15 -27.03 17.29
C GLY A 28 21.47 -26.03 16.19
N SER A 29 21.79 -24.78 16.56
CA SER A 29 23.12 -24.18 16.33
C SER A 29 23.25 -22.80 17.03
N GLU A 30 23.97 -22.78 18.15
CA GLU A 30 24.74 -21.62 18.63
C GLU A 30 25.99 -21.44 17.74
N PRO A 31 26.60 -20.24 17.71
CA PRO A 31 27.69 -19.97 18.65
C PRO A 31 27.62 -18.59 19.33
N GLU A 32 28.19 -18.57 20.54
CA GLU A 32 28.47 -17.43 21.40
C GLU A 32 29.57 -16.47 20.90
N GLU A 33 29.49 -15.28 21.49
CA GLU A 33 30.56 -14.37 21.95
C GLU A 33 31.45 -13.57 20.98
N GLY A 34 31.54 -12.27 21.31
CA GLY A 34 32.74 -11.46 21.12
C GLY A 34 32.54 -10.21 20.27
N SER A 35 32.17 -9.07 20.89
CA SER A 35 33.09 -7.93 20.95
C SER A 35 32.48 -6.74 21.67
N GLU A 36 33.26 -6.28 22.64
CA GLU A 36 33.02 -5.16 23.53
C GLU A 36 32.97 -3.81 22.81
N VAL A 37 32.21 -2.91 23.41
CA VAL A 37 32.17 -1.47 23.14
C VAL A 37 33.55 -0.87 23.38
N PRO A 38 34.16 -0.12 22.44
CA PRO A 38 35.22 0.80 22.81
C PRO A 38 34.60 2.13 23.21
N GLU A 39 34.64 2.36 24.52
CA GLU A 39 34.53 3.64 25.20
C GLU A 39 35.70 4.54 24.73
N GLN A 40 35.40 5.63 24.02
CA GLN A 40 36.40 6.64 23.67
C GLN A 40 36.63 7.55 24.87
N GLN A 41 37.72 7.28 25.60
CA GLN A 41 38.32 8.22 26.55
C GLN A 41 39.28 9.16 25.81
N ASP A 42 39.10 10.45 26.08
CA ASP A 42 40.08 11.51 25.86
C ASP A 42 41.42 11.16 26.51
N ALA A 43 42.51 11.32 25.76
CA ALA A 43 43.83 11.54 26.32
C ALA A 43 44.65 12.44 25.36
N ASP A 44 44.71 13.69 25.78
CA ASP A 44 45.64 14.74 25.40
C ASP A 44 47.11 14.27 25.45
N GLY A 45 47.95 14.83 24.59
CA GLY A 45 49.36 14.45 24.49
C GLY A 45 50.11 15.20 23.40
N GLU A 46 50.39 16.48 23.67
CA GLU A 46 51.37 17.33 22.98
C GLU A 46 52.70 16.61 22.69
N ALA A 47 53.31 16.91 21.53
CA ALA A 47 54.72 17.33 21.46
C ALA A 47 55.13 17.75 20.03
N SER A 48 55.32 19.06 19.89
CA SER A 48 56.37 19.80 19.17
C SER A 48 57.18 19.17 18.03
N GLY A 49 57.36 19.96 16.96
CA GLY A 49 58.50 19.82 16.06
C GLY A 49 58.43 20.74 14.85
N ASP A 50 58.78 22.02 15.04
CA ASP A 50 59.10 22.99 13.97
C ASP A 50 60.30 22.49 13.14
N GLY A 51 60.28 22.71 11.82
CA GLY A 51 61.36 22.28 10.93
C GLY A 51 61.10 22.58 9.45
N ASP A 52 61.48 23.79 9.06
CA ASP A 52 61.63 24.33 7.71
C ASP A 52 62.44 23.44 6.74
N GLY A 53 62.13 23.52 5.43
CA GLY A 53 62.95 22.88 4.39
C GLY A 53 62.26 22.75 3.04
N GLU A 54 62.37 23.78 2.18
CA GLU A 54 62.22 23.64 0.73
C GLU A 54 63.21 22.62 0.16
N ASN A 55 62.76 21.74 -0.74
CA ASN A 55 63.60 21.33 -1.88
C ASN A 55 62.75 20.77 -3.04
N GLU A 56 63.05 21.28 -4.23
CA GLU A 56 62.57 20.82 -5.54
C GLU A 56 63.22 19.49 -5.97
N ASP A 57 62.57 18.89 -6.97
CA ASP A 57 63.06 17.97 -8.00
C ASP A 57 62.91 16.43 -7.84
N THR A 58 61.74 15.97 -8.32
CA THR A 58 61.54 14.97 -9.40
C THR A 58 62.27 13.63 -9.39
N GLN A 59 61.54 12.54 -9.11
CA GLN A 59 61.75 11.24 -9.80
C GLN A 59 60.56 10.25 -9.66
N GLY A 60 59.73 10.20 -10.71
CA GLY A 60 59.06 8.99 -11.23
C GLY A 60 58.28 8.07 -10.27
N GLU A 61 57.06 8.46 -9.89
CA GLU A 61 56.01 7.51 -9.47
C GLU A 61 54.93 7.44 -10.57
N PRO A 62 54.35 6.26 -10.85
CA PRO A 62 53.17 6.20 -11.70
C PRO A 62 52.12 7.07 -11.05
N GLU A 63 51.72 8.16 -11.72
CA GLU A 63 50.69 9.06 -11.20
C GLU A 63 49.49 8.20 -10.81
N ALA A 64 49.24 8.08 -9.51
CA ALA A 64 48.22 7.21 -8.97
C ALA A 64 47.11 8.12 -8.43
N GLU A 65 45.89 7.91 -8.89
CA GLU A 65 44.74 8.73 -8.52
C GLU A 65 43.90 8.00 -7.48
N GLU A 66 43.55 8.71 -6.41
CA GLU A 66 42.70 8.21 -5.33
C GLU A 66 41.22 8.24 -5.77
N LEU A 67 40.56 7.09 -5.70
CA LEU A 67 39.13 6.93 -5.90
C LEU A 67 38.50 6.50 -4.57
N ASN A 68 37.63 7.34 -4.01
CA ASN A 68 36.91 7.02 -2.77
C ASN A 68 35.61 6.28 -3.11
N PHE A 69 35.52 5.01 -2.71
CA PHE A 69 34.34 4.17 -2.87
C PHE A 69 33.92 3.65 -1.49
N GLY A 70 32.77 4.12 -0.98
CA GLY A 70 32.22 3.64 0.29
C GLY A 70 33.11 3.87 1.51
N GLY A 71 33.97 4.89 1.50
CA GLY A 71 34.90 5.20 2.59
C GLY A 71 36.30 4.61 2.42
N GLU A 72 36.51 3.74 1.43
CA GLU A 72 37.82 3.16 1.13
C GLU A 72 38.48 3.90 -0.04
N LYS A 73 39.72 4.36 0.17
CA LYS A 73 40.54 5.02 -0.85
C LYS A 73 41.24 3.96 -1.69
N LEU A 74 40.77 3.76 -2.92
CA LEU A 74 41.42 2.89 -3.89
C LEU A 74 42.41 3.70 -4.73
N THR A 75 43.68 3.34 -4.69
CA THR A 75 44.73 3.97 -5.51
C THR A 75 44.79 3.28 -6.88
N ILE A 76 44.45 4.01 -7.94
CA ILE A 76 44.41 3.46 -9.31
C ILE A 76 45.45 4.17 -10.18
N PRO A 77 46.26 3.47 -10.99
CA PRO A 77 47.20 4.11 -11.90
C PRO A 77 46.48 5.00 -12.94
N LYS A 78 47.01 6.20 -13.18
CA LYS A 78 46.43 7.19 -14.11
C LYS A 78 46.23 6.59 -15.50
N GLY A 79 45.04 6.83 -16.06
CA GLY A 79 44.65 6.36 -17.39
C GLY A 79 44.03 4.96 -17.43
N ALA A 80 43.97 4.21 -16.32
CA ALA A 80 43.32 2.89 -16.30
C ALA A 80 41.78 2.98 -16.34
N ILE A 81 41.21 4.10 -15.90
CA ILE A 81 39.77 4.37 -15.92
C ILE A 81 39.56 5.74 -16.56
N PRO A 82 38.69 5.87 -17.58
CA PRO A 82 38.33 7.18 -18.14
C PRO A 82 37.74 8.09 -17.04
N GLU A 83 38.10 9.37 -17.03
CA GLU A 83 37.64 10.36 -16.03
C GLU A 83 36.11 10.42 -15.90
N GLU A 84 35.36 10.18 -16.99
CA GLU A 84 33.91 10.06 -16.93
C GLU A 84 33.41 8.89 -16.07
N VAL A 85 34.10 7.75 -16.12
CA VAL A 85 33.72 6.55 -15.35
C VAL A 85 34.04 6.75 -13.87
N LYS A 86 35.15 7.44 -13.57
CA LYS A 86 35.52 7.84 -12.20
C LYS A 86 34.51 8.79 -11.58
N THR A 87 34.09 9.82 -12.31
CA THR A 87 33.05 10.76 -11.86
C THR A 87 31.73 10.03 -11.61
N LYS A 88 31.31 9.17 -12.54
CA LYS A 88 30.11 8.32 -12.38
C LYS A 88 30.21 7.38 -11.18
N LEU A 89 31.40 6.82 -10.88
CA LEU A 89 31.60 5.94 -9.73
C LEU A 89 31.52 6.69 -8.41
N GLN A 90 32.12 7.88 -8.32
CA GLN A 90 32.01 8.74 -7.14
C GLN A 90 30.59 9.24 -6.93
N ASP A 91 29.90 9.65 -8.00
CA ASP A 91 28.51 10.05 -7.93
C ASP A 91 27.62 8.87 -7.53
N PHE A 92 27.87 7.67 -8.04
CA PHE A 92 27.16 6.46 -7.63
C PHE A 92 27.40 6.15 -6.16
N ALA A 93 28.64 6.18 -5.68
CA ALA A 93 28.98 5.93 -4.28
C ALA A 93 28.32 6.95 -3.34
N LYS A 94 28.40 8.25 -3.65
CA LYS A 94 27.75 9.31 -2.88
C LYS A 94 26.22 9.19 -2.89
N ASN A 95 25.63 8.88 -4.05
CA ASN A 95 24.19 8.67 -4.16
C ASN A 95 23.73 7.40 -3.43
N LEU A 96 24.57 6.36 -3.39
CA LEU A 96 24.30 5.12 -2.68
C LEU A 96 24.30 5.37 -1.16
N GLU A 97 25.34 6.02 -0.63
CA GLU A 97 25.45 6.39 0.78
C GLU A 97 24.30 7.32 1.20
N ALA A 98 24.05 8.39 0.44
CA ALA A 98 22.91 9.27 0.68
C ALA A 98 21.57 8.54 0.58
N GLY A 99 21.46 7.56 -0.33
CA GLY A 99 20.30 6.70 -0.48
C GLY A 99 20.10 5.77 0.71
N TYR A 100 21.16 5.19 1.27
CA TYR A 100 21.08 4.39 2.49
C TYR A 100 20.64 5.23 3.68
N THR A 101 21.25 6.39 3.92
CA THR A 101 20.85 7.29 5.02
C THR A 101 19.38 7.70 4.92
N ARG A 102 18.91 8.07 3.72
CA ARG A 102 17.48 8.38 3.50
C ARG A 102 16.59 7.18 3.78
N LYS A 103 16.94 5.98 3.30
CA LYS A 103 16.14 4.77 3.58
C LYS A 103 16.12 4.41 5.06
N PHE A 104 17.22 4.58 5.78
CA PHE A 104 17.25 4.36 7.23
C PHE A 104 16.32 5.35 7.95
N GLN A 105 16.34 6.63 7.55
CA GLN A 105 15.42 7.64 8.06
C GLN A 105 13.96 7.29 7.73
N ASP A 106 13.66 6.92 6.48
CA ASP A 106 12.33 6.52 6.03
C ASP A 106 11.82 5.30 6.81
N VAL A 107 12.66 4.28 7.03
CA VAL A 107 12.30 3.08 7.80
C VAL A 107 12.09 3.42 9.27
N ALA A 108 12.92 4.28 9.85
CA ALA A 108 12.75 4.76 11.22
C ALA A 108 11.44 5.53 11.39
N GLU A 109 11.09 6.41 10.45
CA GLU A 109 9.82 7.12 10.42
C GLU A 109 8.63 6.17 10.24
N GLN A 110 8.74 5.17 9.36
CA GLN A 110 7.71 4.14 9.18
C GLN A 110 7.48 3.33 10.45
N ARG A 111 8.55 2.92 11.14
CA ARG A 111 8.44 2.20 12.43
C ARG A 111 7.77 3.06 13.48
N LYS A 112 8.20 4.32 13.64
CA LYS A 112 7.58 5.27 14.57
C LYS A 112 6.09 5.47 14.27
N GLN A 113 5.73 5.59 13.00
CA GLN A 113 4.33 5.69 12.60
C GLN A 113 3.56 4.38 12.84
N ALA A 114 4.17 3.21 12.64
CA ALA A 114 3.54 1.93 12.90
C ALA A 114 3.30 1.72 14.40
N GLU A 115 4.27 2.02 15.24
CA GLU A 115 4.18 1.94 16.70
C GLU A 115 3.09 2.87 17.24
N ALA A 116 3.04 4.13 16.82
CA ALA A 116 1.98 5.06 17.22
C ALA A 116 0.57 4.57 16.85
N ARG A 117 0.44 3.86 15.72
CA ARG A 117 -0.84 3.25 15.30
C ARG A 117 -1.21 2.09 16.20
N LEU A 118 -0.25 1.22 16.51
CA LEU A 118 -0.48 0.07 17.38
C LEU A 118 -0.90 0.53 18.77
N GLU A 119 -0.22 1.55 19.32
CA GLU A 119 -0.59 2.15 20.61
C GLU A 119 -2.03 2.70 20.59
N THR A 120 -2.41 3.40 19.52
CA THR A 120 -3.78 3.94 19.40
C THR A 120 -4.84 2.85 19.28
N VAL A 121 -4.54 1.79 18.52
CA VAL A 121 -5.44 0.63 18.37
C VAL A 121 -5.56 -0.14 19.68
N GLU A 122 -4.46 -0.34 20.41
CA GLU A 122 -4.47 -0.97 21.73
C GLU A 122 -5.26 -0.14 22.74
N ARG A 123 -5.09 1.19 22.72
CA ARG A 123 -5.91 2.09 23.54
C ARG A 123 -7.40 1.98 23.20
N LEU A 124 -7.75 1.90 21.93
CA LEU A 124 -9.15 1.71 21.52
C LEU A 124 -9.69 0.36 22.00
N ALA A 125 -8.92 -0.71 21.85
CA ALA A 125 -9.32 -2.04 22.31
C ALA A 125 -9.52 -2.10 23.83
N THR A 126 -8.64 -1.45 24.60
CA THR A 126 -8.78 -1.37 26.07
C THR A 126 -10.00 -0.55 26.48
N LEU A 127 -10.24 0.62 25.87
CA LEU A 127 -11.43 1.44 26.13
C LEU A 127 -12.73 0.67 25.84
N GLU A 128 -12.76 -0.09 24.75
CA GLU A 128 -13.92 -0.91 24.37
C GLU A 128 -14.13 -2.10 25.31
N GLY A 129 -13.05 -2.79 25.70
CA GLY A 129 -13.11 -3.86 26.70
C GLY A 129 -13.61 -3.36 28.05
N ASP A 130 -13.09 -2.22 28.50
CA ASP A 130 -13.51 -1.56 29.74
C ASP A 130 -14.96 -1.09 29.71
N ALA A 131 -15.44 -0.61 28.56
CA ALA A 131 -16.84 -0.22 28.37
C ALA A 131 -17.76 -1.45 28.44
N LEU A 132 -17.37 -2.55 27.77
CA LEU A 132 -18.11 -3.81 27.79
C LEU A 132 -18.20 -4.40 29.20
N GLN A 133 -17.09 -4.36 29.95
CA GLN A 133 -17.07 -4.84 31.33
C GLN A 133 -17.98 -4.00 32.24
N THR A 134 -17.93 -2.66 32.12
CA THR A 134 -18.81 -1.76 32.86
C THR A 134 -20.28 -1.99 32.51
N PHE A 135 -20.59 -2.18 31.23
CA PHE A 135 -21.94 -2.51 30.77
C PHE A 135 -22.44 -3.85 31.33
N SER A 136 -21.60 -4.90 31.30
CA SER A 136 -21.94 -6.21 31.87
C SER A 136 -22.24 -6.12 33.36
N ARG A 137 -21.46 -5.34 34.13
CA ARG A 137 -21.75 -5.06 35.55
C ARG A 137 -23.09 -4.34 35.70
N GLY A 138 -23.39 -3.39 34.82
CA GLY A 138 -24.68 -2.69 34.78
C GLY A 138 -25.86 -3.64 34.59
N LEU A 139 -25.74 -4.62 33.70
CA LEU A 139 -26.76 -5.66 33.49
C LEU A 139 -26.98 -6.52 34.73
N GLN A 140 -25.90 -6.91 35.43
CA GLN A 140 -26.01 -7.67 36.67
C GLN A 140 -26.74 -6.88 37.76
N ILE A 141 -26.36 -5.62 37.98
CA ILE A 141 -27.03 -4.75 38.96
C ILE A 141 -28.50 -4.53 38.59
N LYS A 142 -28.80 -4.32 37.30
CA LYS A 142 -30.17 -4.20 36.83
C LYS A 142 -30.98 -5.45 37.13
N SER A 143 -30.42 -6.63 36.87
CA SER A 143 -31.10 -7.91 37.16
C SER A 143 -31.37 -8.11 38.67
N GLU A 144 -30.47 -7.62 39.52
CA GLU A 144 -30.62 -7.64 40.97
C GLU A 144 -31.76 -6.70 41.43
N ILE A 145 -31.79 -5.48 40.90
CA ILE A 145 -32.86 -4.51 41.15
C ILE A 145 -34.21 -5.10 40.73
N GLU A 146 -34.29 -5.71 39.54
CA GLU A 146 -35.51 -6.38 39.06
C GLU A 146 -35.91 -7.57 39.94
N ARG A 147 -34.96 -8.30 40.51
CA ARG A 147 -35.24 -9.39 41.44
C ARG A 147 -35.81 -8.87 42.76
N LEU A 148 -35.20 -7.84 43.34
CA LEU A 148 -35.66 -7.25 44.60
C LEU A 148 -36.98 -6.49 44.42
N GLY A 149 -37.20 -5.87 43.27
CA GLY A 149 -38.45 -5.16 42.94
C GLY A 149 -39.68 -6.07 42.81
N LYS A 150 -39.49 -7.39 42.68
CA LYS A 150 -40.59 -8.38 42.71
C LYS A 150 -41.07 -8.69 44.12
N ILE A 151 -40.31 -8.31 45.15
CA ILE A 151 -40.69 -8.50 46.55
C ILE A 151 -41.74 -7.43 46.90
N ASP A 152 -42.87 -7.84 47.45
CA ASP A 152 -43.87 -6.90 47.97
C ASP A 152 -43.38 -6.29 49.28
N LEU A 153 -42.72 -5.12 49.18
CA LEU A 153 -42.21 -4.40 50.34
C LEU A 153 -43.33 -4.03 51.32
N ASN A 154 -44.56 -3.75 50.87
CA ASN A 154 -45.65 -3.36 51.76
C ASN A 154 -46.09 -4.52 52.65
N ALA A 155 -46.25 -5.71 52.07
CA ALA A 155 -46.52 -6.93 52.83
C ALA A 155 -45.34 -7.28 53.77
N LEU A 156 -44.10 -7.05 53.32
CA LEU A 156 -42.90 -7.30 54.12
C LEU A 156 -42.79 -6.32 55.31
N TRP A 157 -43.19 -5.06 55.16
CA TRP A 157 -43.25 -4.10 56.26
C TRP A 157 -44.25 -4.49 57.36
N GLN A 158 -45.33 -5.17 57.01
CA GLN A 158 -46.35 -5.62 57.96
C GLN A 158 -45.95 -6.92 58.69
N SER A 159 -45.22 -7.81 58.00
CA SER A 159 -44.85 -9.13 58.52
C SER A 159 -43.44 -9.21 59.11
N SER A 160 -42.49 -8.45 58.57
CA SER A 160 -41.07 -8.45 58.94
C SER A 160 -40.40 -7.11 58.62
N PRO A 161 -40.59 -6.07 59.47
CA PRO A 161 -40.08 -4.73 59.24
C PRO A 161 -38.56 -4.65 59.00
N ASP A 162 -37.78 -5.47 59.71
CA ASP A 162 -36.32 -5.47 59.57
C ASP A 162 -35.86 -6.04 58.22
N GLN A 163 -36.58 -7.03 57.67
CA GLN A 163 -36.29 -7.54 56.32
C GLN A 163 -36.67 -6.51 55.26
N ALA A 164 -37.80 -5.80 55.45
CA ALA A 164 -38.22 -4.74 54.55
C ALA A 164 -37.18 -3.61 54.46
N ARG A 165 -36.61 -3.19 55.60
CA ARG A 165 -35.51 -2.21 55.63
C ARG A 165 -34.30 -2.69 54.84
N ARG A 166 -33.86 -3.93 55.05
CA ARG A 166 -32.69 -4.48 54.33
C ARG A 166 -32.90 -4.49 52.82
N VAL A 167 -34.08 -4.90 52.35
CA VAL A 167 -34.42 -4.91 50.92
C VAL A 167 -34.47 -3.49 50.36
N SER A 168 -35.09 -2.54 51.08
CA SER A 168 -35.14 -1.15 50.64
C SER A 168 -33.76 -0.49 50.57
N ASP A 169 -32.91 -0.73 51.58
CA ASP A 169 -31.56 -0.16 51.64
C ASP A 169 -30.69 -0.74 50.53
N GLU A 170 -30.77 -2.05 50.29
CA GLU A 170 -30.06 -2.73 49.21
C GLU A 170 -30.52 -2.22 47.83
N MET A 171 -31.83 -2.07 47.63
CA MET A 171 -32.37 -1.52 46.39
C MET A 171 -31.92 -0.06 46.15
N ASN A 172 -31.86 0.77 47.20
CA ASN A 172 -31.33 2.13 47.10
C ASN A 172 -29.84 2.14 46.77
N ARG A 173 -29.04 1.25 47.39
CA ARG A 173 -27.61 1.07 47.10
C ARG A 173 -27.40 0.69 45.63
N LEU A 174 -28.10 -0.33 45.16
CA LEU A 174 -28.01 -0.83 43.78
C LEU A 174 -28.46 0.21 42.76
N ASN A 175 -29.53 0.96 43.04
CA ASN A 175 -29.96 2.08 42.19
C ASN A 175 -28.87 3.16 42.08
N GLY A 176 -28.22 3.50 43.20
CA GLY A 176 -27.10 4.43 43.19
C GLY A 176 -25.90 3.91 42.40
N GLU A 177 -25.58 2.62 42.51
CA GLU A 177 -24.51 1.98 41.72
C GLU A 177 -24.85 1.92 40.23
N PHE A 178 -26.10 1.61 39.89
CA PHE A 178 -26.57 1.58 38.50
C PHE A 178 -26.46 2.96 37.84
N GLN A 179 -26.83 4.03 38.55
CA GLN A 179 -26.67 5.40 38.05
C GLN A 179 -25.19 5.74 37.81
N LYS A 180 -24.29 5.35 38.72
CA LYS A 180 -22.84 5.54 38.54
C LYS A 180 -22.32 4.78 37.31
N ILE A 181 -22.70 3.52 37.14
CA ILE A 181 -22.32 2.71 35.98
C ILE A 181 -22.83 3.33 34.67
N THR A 182 -24.05 3.85 34.66
CA THR A 182 -24.63 4.50 33.48
C THR A 182 -23.82 5.74 33.07
N GLN A 183 -23.45 6.58 34.05
CA GLN A 183 -22.61 7.75 33.81
C GLN A 183 -21.20 7.37 33.34
N GLU A 184 -20.61 6.34 33.96
CA GLU A 184 -19.29 5.83 33.58
C GLU A 184 -19.29 5.25 32.16
N THR A 185 -20.32 4.48 31.80
CA THR A 185 -20.51 3.91 30.46
C THR A 185 -20.61 5.02 29.43
N SER A 186 -21.48 6.01 29.67
CA SER A 186 -21.63 7.16 28.75
C SER A 186 -20.32 7.93 28.57
N ARG A 187 -19.54 8.10 29.64
CA ARG A 187 -18.21 8.74 29.56
C ARG A 187 -17.23 7.91 28.73
N LYS A 188 -17.16 6.59 28.96
CA LYS A 188 -16.27 5.67 28.21
C LYS A 188 -16.65 5.61 26.74
N GLU A 189 -17.95 5.57 26.43
CA GLU A 189 -18.45 5.61 25.05
C GLU A 189 -18.08 6.92 24.34
N ALA A 190 -18.20 8.06 25.03
CA ALA A 190 -17.79 9.35 24.49
C ALA A 190 -16.28 9.40 24.23
N GLU A 191 -15.46 8.92 25.16
CA GLU A 191 -14.00 8.84 25.00
C GLU A 191 -13.62 7.93 23.83
N ALA A 192 -14.22 6.74 23.74
CA ALA A 192 -13.99 5.81 22.63
C ALA A 192 -14.42 6.40 21.29
N ALA A 193 -15.57 7.08 21.23
CA ALA A 193 -16.05 7.73 20.02
C ALA A 193 -15.10 8.86 19.56
N GLU A 194 -14.58 9.66 20.49
CA GLU A 194 -13.59 10.69 20.19
C GLU A 194 -12.27 10.09 19.70
N ALA A 195 -11.78 9.05 20.37
CA ALA A 195 -10.55 8.35 19.97
C ALA A 195 -10.68 7.74 18.57
N ARG A 196 -11.82 7.11 18.25
CA ARG A 196 -12.10 6.57 16.91
C ARG A 196 -12.14 7.68 15.85
N ARG A 197 -12.76 8.83 16.15
CA ARG A 197 -12.80 9.98 15.25
C ARG A 197 -11.39 10.48 14.95
N LYS A 198 -10.60 10.75 15.98
CA LYS A 198 -9.20 11.20 15.84
C LYS A 198 -8.37 10.23 15.00
N PHE A 199 -8.44 8.93 15.31
CA PHE A 199 -7.74 7.89 14.55
C PHE A 199 -8.16 7.86 13.07
N THR A 200 -9.46 7.96 12.80
CA THR A 200 -10.00 7.99 11.42
C THR A 200 -9.56 9.26 10.69
N ASP A 201 -9.59 10.42 11.35
CA ASP A 201 -9.20 11.70 10.77
C ASP A 201 -7.71 11.74 10.42
N GLU A 202 -6.85 11.20 11.29
CA GLU A 202 -5.41 11.05 11.05
C GLU A 202 -5.14 10.11 9.87
N ARG A 203 -5.84 8.97 9.81
CA ARG A 203 -5.80 8.04 8.67
C ARG A 203 -6.21 8.71 7.36
N MET A 204 -7.28 9.49 7.40
CA MET A 204 -7.76 10.24 6.24
C MET A 204 -6.76 11.30 5.79
N ALA A 205 -6.11 12.00 6.74
CA ALA A 205 -5.09 12.99 6.44
C ALA A 205 -3.85 12.36 5.78
N GLU A 206 -3.37 11.23 6.32
CA GLU A 206 -2.28 10.46 5.73
C GLU A 206 -2.63 9.95 4.33
N GLY A 207 -3.85 9.43 4.16
CA GLY A 207 -4.36 8.99 2.87
C GLY A 207 -4.36 10.10 1.82
N ARG A 208 -4.80 11.31 2.19
CA ARG A 208 -4.73 12.49 1.31
C ARG A 208 -3.30 12.81 0.90
N GLN A 209 -2.33 12.74 1.82
CA GLN A 209 -0.92 12.95 1.49
C GLN A 209 -0.36 11.89 0.53
N ILE A 210 -0.78 10.63 0.67
CA ILE A 210 -0.40 9.55 -0.27
C ILE A 210 -0.94 9.85 -1.66
N VAL A 211 -2.21 10.23 -1.77
CA VAL A 211 -2.85 10.59 -3.05
C VAL A 211 -2.14 11.79 -3.67
N GLU A 212 -1.85 12.83 -2.90
CA GLU A 212 -1.21 14.07 -3.38
C GLU A 212 0.25 13.85 -3.82
N ARG A 213 0.98 12.96 -3.14
CA ARG A 213 2.34 12.55 -3.54
C ARG A 213 2.33 11.82 -4.89
N GLN A 214 1.30 11.03 -5.16
CA GLN A 214 1.18 10.25 -6.39
C GLN A 214 0.52 11.01 -7.54
N ILE A 215 -0.40 11.94 -7.23
CA ILE A 215 -1.16 12.74 -8.18
C ILE A 215 -0.98 14.21 -7.81
N LYS A 216 -0.05 14.87 -8.51
CA LYS A 216 0.20 16.30 -8.33
C LYS A 216 -1.04 17.11 -8.75
N GLY A 217 -1.52 17.97 -7.85
CA GLY A 217 -2.71 18.81 -8.11
C GLY A 217 -4.02 18.02 -8.10
N PHE A 218 -4.08 16.93 -7.32
CA PHE A 218 -5.30 16.14 -7.16
C PHE A 218 -6.48 17.01 -6.73
N ASN A 219 -7.58 16.95 -7.50
CA ASN A 219 -8.81 17.66 -7.21
C ASN A 219 -9.89 16.70 -6.72
N GLU A 220 -10.08 16.63 -5.41
CA GLU A 220 -11.03 15.71 -4.77
C GLU A 220 -12.47 15.94 -5.24
N SER A 221 -12.91 17.20 -5.35
CA SER A 221 -14.30 17.51 -5.73
C SER A 221 -14.61 17.09 -7.16
N GLU A 222 -13.66 17.24 -8.09
CA GLU A 222 -13.84 16.82 -9.48
C GLU A 222 -13.98 15.31 -9.61
N VAL A 223 -13.17 14.56 -8.84
CA VAL A 223 -13.22 13.09 -8.86
C VAL A 223 -14.52 12.60 -8.23
N ILE A 224 -14.94 13.18 -7.10
CA ILE A 224 -16.23 12.87 -6.46
C ILE A 224 -17.39 13.17 -7.41
N ASP A 225 -17.38 14.33 -8.07
CA ASP A 225 -18.38 14.72 -9.05
C ASP A 225 -18.44 13.77 -10.24
N TYR A 226 -17.30 13.28 -10.71
CA TYR A 226 -17.24 12.29 -11.78
C TYR A 226 -17.92 10.99 -11.32
N VAL A 227 -17.47 10.39 -10.21
CA VAL A 227 -18.00 9.07 -9.81
C VAL A 227 -19.46 9.08 -9.37
N THR A 228 -19.93 10.19 -8.80
CA THR A 228 -21.35 10.36 -8.48
C THR A 228 -22.21 10.40 -9.73
N LYS A 229 -21.75 11.07 -10.79
CA LYS A 229 -22.50 11.22 -12.05
C LYS A 229 -22.38 9.99 -12.97
N THR A 230 -21.22 9.32 -13.00
CA THR A 230 -20.95 8.25 -13.98
C THR A 230 -21.12 6.85 -13.40
N HIS A 231 -20.75 6.63 -12.14
CA HIS A 231 -20.71 5.30 -11.51
C HIS A 231 -21.76 5.12 -10.41
N GLY A 232 -22.51 6.17 -10.07
CA GLY A 232 -23.57 6.11 -9.04
C GLY A 232 -23.05 5.97 -7.61
N ILE A 233 -21.75 6.20 -7.39
CA ILE A 233 -21.14 6.17 -6.05
C ILE A 233 -21.59 7.42 -5.30
N SER A 234 -22.07 7.28 -4.06
CA SER A 234 -22.52 8.43 -3.29
C SER A 234 -21.37 9.35 -2.89
N ALA A 235 -21.63 10.66 -2.74
CA ALA A 235 -20.61 11.61 -2.31
C ALA A 235 -20.07 11.28 -0.91
N GLU A 236 -20.90 10.75 -0.01
CA GLU A 236 -20.48 10.34 1.33
C GLU A 236 -19.52 9.15 1.29
N GLU A 237 -19.79 8.16 0.43
CA GLU A 237 -18.87 7.04 0.21
C GLU A 237 -17.55 7.52 -0.39
N ALA A 238 -17.59 8.42 -1.38
CA ALA A 238 -16.40 8.95 -2.02
C ALA A 238 -15.52 9.78 -1.06
N LYS A 239 -16.11 10.48 -0.10
CA LYS A 239 -15.37 11.18 0.97
C LYS A 239 -14.57 10.24 1.87
N THR A 240 -14.91 8.94 1.95
CA THR A 240 -14.15 7.96 2.75
C THR A 240 -12.92 7.41 2.05
N TRP A 241 -12.73 7.72 0.77
CA TRP A 241 -11.62 7.18 -0.01
C TRP A 241 -10.21 7.54 0.47
N PRO A 242 -9.95 8.62 1.22
CA PRO A 242 -8.64 8.76 1.85
C PRO A 242 -8.31 7.62 2.83
N LEU A 243 -9.29 6.88 3.38
CA LEU A 243 -9.00 5.63 4.10
C LEU A 243 -8.40 4.53 3.19
N ASN A 244 -8.70 4.60 1.90
CA ASN A 244 -8.26 3.66 0.88
C ASN A 244 -7.68 4.44 -0.32
N PRO A 245 -6.49 5.06 -0.20
CA PRO A 245 -6.00 6.03 -1.19
C PRO A 245 -5.94 5.49 -2.62
N MET A 246 -5.79 4.17 -2.79
CA MET A 246 -5.83 3.50 -4.09
C MET A 246 -7.17 3.68 -4.82
N THR A 247 -8.30 3.71 -4.12
CA THR A 247 -9.61 3.94 -4.75
C THR A 247 -9.70 5.33 -5.34
N ALA A 248 -9.25 6.36 -4.61
CA ALA A 248 -9.18 7.74 -5.10
C ALA A 248 -8.25 7.86 -6.33
N ILE A 249 -7.09 7.20 -6.28
CA ILE A 249 -6.14 7.18 -7.41
C ILE A 249 -6.74 6.50 -8.64
N MET A 250 -7.40 5.36 -8.46
CA MET A 250 -8.04 4.63 -9.56
C MET A 250 -9.20 5.43 -10.17
N ALA A 251 -10.05 6.03 -9.33
CA ALA A 251 -11.15 6.86 -9.79
C ALA A 251 -10.67 8.07 -10.59
N HIS A 252 -9.61 8.74 -10.14
CA HIS A 252 -9.00 9.84 -10.90
C HIS A 252 -8.42 9.37 -12.24
N LYS A 253 -7.75 8.22 -12.27
CA LYS A 253 -7.25 7.63 -13.54
C LYS A 253 -8.39 7.29 -14.49
N ALA A 254 -9.48 6.72 -13.99
CA ALA A 254 -10.68 6.43 -14.79
C ALA A 254 -11.30 7.71 -15.36
N MET A 255 -11.42 8.76 -14.54
CA MET A 255 -11.89 10.08 -14.98
C MET A 255 -11.03 10.64 -16.12
N LEU A 256 -9.71 10.60 -15.99
CA LEU A 256 -8.79 11.06 -17.04
C LEU A 256 -8.89 10.21 -18.31
N TYR A 257 -9.04 8.89 -18.16
CA TYR A 257 -9.20 7.96 -19.28
C TYR A 257 -10.49 8.23 -20.06
N ASP A 258 -11.61 8.41 -19.37
CA ASP A 258 -12.89 8.74 -20.00
C ASP A 258 -12.86 10.11 -20.67
N ARG A 259 -12.24 11.11 -20.01
CA ARG A 259 -12.03 12.43 -20.61
C ARG A 259 -11.19 12.33 -21.88
N MET A 260 -10.13 11.52 -21.87
CA MET A 260 -9.29 11.28 -23.05
C MET A 260 -10.07 10.57 -24.17
N GLN A 261 -10.86 9.54 -23.85
CA GLN A 261 -11.70 8.84 -24.83
C GLN A 261 -12.76 9.76 -25.44
N ALA A 262 -13.41 10.60 -24.63
CA ALA A 262 -14.37 11.59 -25.11
C ALA A 262 -13.71 12.67 -25.97
N SER A 263 -12.44 13.01 -25.67
CA SER A 263 -11.65 13.98 -26.43
C SER A 263 -11.03 13.38 -27.71
N ALA A 264 -10.92 12.06 -27.79
CA ALA A 264 -10.43 11.36 -28.97
C ALA A 264 -11.47 11.48 -30.09
N LYS A 265 -11.24 12.42 -31.02
CA LYS A 265 -12.05 12.51 -32.24
C LYS A 265 -12.06 11.16 -32.93
N PRO A 266 -13.23 10.66 -33.41
CA PRO A 266 -13.26 9.45 -34.21
C PRO A 266 -12.28 9.64 -35.36
N LYS A 267 -11.34 8.71 -35.50
CA LYS A 267 -10.38 8.69 -36.62
C LYS A 267 -11.24 8.86 -37.87
N PRO A 268 -10.99 9.91 -38.70
CA PRO A 268 -11.83 10.13 -39.87
C PRO A 268 -11.84 8.82 -40.62
N ALA A 269 -13.04 8.27 -40.84
CA ALA A 269 -13.21 7.06 -41.62
C ALA A 269 -12.32 7.25 -42.84
N GLN A 270 -11.29 6.41 -42.99
CA GLN A 270 -10.47 6.40 -44.18
C GLN A 270 -11.50 6.32 -45.30
N LYS A 271 -11.69 7.42 -46.03
CA LYS A 271 -12.55 7.43 -47.21
C LYS A 271 -12.05 6.23 -47.99
N GLN A 272 -12.88 5.19 -48.07
CA GLN A 272 -12.59 4.04 -48.90
C GLN A 272 -12.15 4.65 -50.22
N ALA A 273 -10.89 4.43 -50.58
CA ALA A 273 -10.32 5.01 -51.78
C ALA A 273 -11.32 4.69 -52.88
N ALA A 274 -11.89 5.72 -53.50
CA ALA A 274 -12.83 5.51 -54.59
C ALA A 274 -12.14 4.54 -55.56
N PRO A 275 -12.82 3.46 -55.99
CA PRO A 275 -12.20 2.44 -56.83
C PRO A 275 -11.51 3.16 -57.98
N ALA A 276 -10.20 2.95 -58.10
CA ALA A 276 -9.36 3.65 -59.07
C ALA A 276 -10.02 3.49 -60.44
N LYS A 277 -10.46 4.61 -61.02
CA LYS A 277 -10.95 4.60 -62.39
C LYS A 277 -9.81 4.07 -63.26
N PRO A 278 -10.03 3.05 -64.11
CA PRO A 278 -8.98 2.53 -64.97
C PRO A 278 -8.43 3.69 -65.80
N SER A 279 -7.11 3.88 -65.72
CA SER A 279 -6.37 4.89 -66.48
C SER A 279 -6.68 4.70 -67.96
N ALA A 280 -7.22 5.74 -68.60
CA ALA A 280 -7.37 5.76 -70.05
C ALA A 280 -5.99 5.52 -70.69
N PRO A 281 -5.89 4.67 -71.72
CA PRO A 281 -4.61 4.41 -72.36
C PRO A 281 -4.06 5.71 -72.93
N VAL A 282 -2.86 6.06 -72.47
CA VAL A 282 -2.05 7.14 -73.02
C VAL A 282 -1.87 6.84 -74.51
N LYS A 283 -2.41 7.70 -75.36
CA LYS A 283 -2.13 7.69 -76.80
C LYS A 283 -0.71 8.19 -77.01
N GLY A 284 0.25 7.37 -76.62
CA GLY A 284 1.67 7.54 -76.88
C GLY A 284 1.95 7.19 -78.34
N LYS A 285 2.61 8.11 -79.03
CA LYS A 285 3.10 7.96 -80.40
C LYS A 285 3.99 6.71 -80.46
N GLY A 286 3.51 5.68 -81.14
CA GLY A 286 4.05 4.33 -81.09
C GLY A 286 5.51 4.19 -81.52
N GLY A 287 6.28 3.49 -80.71
CA GLY A 287 7.48 2.79 -81.15
C GLY A 287 7.08 1.53 -81.92
N ALA A 288 7.66 1.34 -83.10
CA ALA A 288 7.37 0.21 -83.99
C ALA A 288 7.82 -1.11 -83.35
N GLY A 289 6.86 -1.97 -82.99
CA GLY A 289 7.12 -3.36 -82.64
C GLY A 289 7.39 -4.19 -83.88
N VAL A 290 8.50 -4.92 -83.89
CA VAL A 290 8.87 -5.88 -84.93
C VAL A 290 7.80 -6.99 -84.99
N LYS A 291 7.30 -7.31 -86.20
CA LYS A 291 6.28 -8.36 -86.40
C LYS A 291 6.87 -9.74 -86.11
N ASN A 292 6.08 -10.66 -85.55
CA ASN A 292 6.50 -12.04 -85.36
C ASN A 292 6.81 -12.74 -86.71
N PRO A 293 7.89 -13.54 -86.79
CA PRO A 293 8.37 -14.14 -88.04
C PRO A 293 7.39 -15.12 -88.70
N SER A 294 6.43 -15.65 -87.95
CA SER A 294 5.34 -16.50 -88.49
C SER A 294 4.29 -15.74 -89.28
N ASN A 295 4.26 -14.40 -89.17
CA ASN A 295 3.31 -13.52 -89.84
C ASN A 295 3.99 -12.55 -90.81
N MET A 296 5.26 -12.79 -91.16
CA MET A 296 5.98 -12.00 -92.16
C MET A 296 5.76 -12.59 -93.55
N THR A 297 5.61 -11.73 -94.56
CA THR A 297 5.60 -12.17 -95.96
C THR A 297 6.99 -12.69 -96.39
N PRO A 298 7.11 -13.53 -97.43
CA PRO A 298 8.40 -14.11 -97.83
C PRO A 298 9.51 -13.08 -98.10
N GLY A 299 9.15 -11.90 -98.63
CA GLY A 299 10.11 -10.80 -98.83
C GLY A 299 10.51 -10.06 -97.55
N GLU A 300 9.64 -10.00 -96.55
CA GLU A 300 9.96 -9.45 -95.23
C GLU A 300 10.82 -10.42 -94.40
N MET A 301 10.60 -11.73 -94.57
CA MET A 301 11.41 -12.79 -93.96
C MET A 301 12.83 -12.83 -94.52
N ALA A 302 13.02 -12.64 -95.83
CA ALA A 302 14.34 -12.56 -96.45
C ALA A 302 15.19 -11.40 -95.87
N LYS A 303 14.57 -10.25 -95.61
CA LYS A 303 15.20 -9.12 -94.92
C LYS A 303 15.50 -9.40 -93.44
N HIS A 304 14.61 -10.11 -92.75
CA HIS A 304 14.84 -10.51 -91.36
C HIS A 304 15.96 -11.55 -91.22
N LEU A 305 16.16 -12.41 -92.23
CA LEU A 305 17.20 -13.45 -92.27
C LEU A 305 18.51 -13.01 -92.94
N GLY A 306 18.58 -11.78 -93.44
CA GLY A 306 19.80 -11.20 -94.02
C GLY A 306 20.26 -11.86 -95.33
N LEU A 307 19.36 -12.50 -96.08
CA LEU A 307 19.67 -13.10 -97.37
C LEU A 307 19.61 -12.02 -98.46
N PRO A 308 20.59 -11.96 -99.40
CA PRO A 308 20.53 -11.01 -100.50
C PRO A 308 19.39 -11.40 -101.45
N GLY A 309 18.39 -10.54 -101.54
CA GLY A 309 17.33 -10.56 -102.55
C GLY A 309 17.43 -9.32 -103.42
#